data_AF-A0A961T2R7-F1
#
_entry.id   AF-A0A961T2R7-F1
#
_cell.length_a   1.000
_cell.length_b   1.000
_cell.length_c   1.000
_cell.angle_alpha   90.00
_cell.angle_beta   90.00
_cell.angle_gamma   90.00
#
_symmetry.space_group_name_H-M   'P 1'
#
loop_
_entity.id
_entity.type
_entity.pdbx_description
1 polymer ?
#
loop_
_entity_poly.entity_id
_entity_poly.type
_entity_poly.pdbx_seq_one_letter_code
_entity_poly.pdbx_strand_id
1 'polypeptide(L)'
;MAGTIAHDAHADHKPQGFVRRWMFSTNHKDIGTLYLIFAIIAGVFGGFLSVMMRWELAEPGIQIFHGLAEMVYGYEGDSAIDAGKHMFNVFTTAHGLIMIFFMVMPALIGG
;
A
#
# COMPACT_ATOMS: atom_id res chain seq x y z
N MET A 1 -50.52 18.18 -39.53
CA MET A 1 -49.96 17.72 -38.24
C MET A 1 -48.98 16.60 -38.52
N ALA A 2 -47.68 16.87 -38.52
CA ALA A 2 -46.66 15.83 -38.57
C ALA A 2 -45.63 16.20 -37.50
N GLY A 3 -45.61 15.41 -36.42
CA GLY A 3 -44.82 15.67 -35.23
C GLY A 3 -43.32 15.59 -35.54
N THR A 4 -42.60 16.61 -35.10
CA THR A 4 -41.15 16.60 -35.01
C THR A 4 -40.73 15.48 -34.05
N ILE A 5 -39.96 14.50 -34.55
CA ILE A 5 -39.28 13.52 -33.69
C ILE A 5 -38.22 14.29 -32.90
N ALA A 6 -38.52 14.56 -31.63
CA ALA A 6 -37.53 15.02 -30.68
C ALA A 6 -36.50 13.92 -30.52
N HIS A 7 -35.23 14.24 -30.80
CA HIS A 7 -34.12 13.39 -30.42
C HIS A 7 -34.11 13.29 -28.90
N ASP A 8 -34.47 12.13 -28.36
CA ASP A 8 -34.25 11.78 -26.96
C ASP A 8 -32.74 11.83 -26.70
N ALA A 9 -32.30 12.94 -26.12
CA ALA A 9 -30.99 13.06 -25.51
C ALA A 9 -30.99 12.13 -24.29
N HIS A 10 -30.49 10.91 -24.48
CA HIS A 10 -30.13 10.03 -23.37
C HIS A 10 -29.12 10.78 -22.50
N ALA A 11 -29.62 11.39 -21.44
CA ALA A 11 -28.82 12.07 -20.44
C ALA A 11 -27.94 11.03 -19.76
N ASP A 12 -26.69 10.94 -20.21
CA ASP A 12 -25.62 10.19 -19.56
C ASP A 12 -25.45 10.73 -18.14
N HIS A 13 -26.17 10.15 -17.18
CA HIS A 13 -26.03 10.44 -15.77
C HIS A 13 -24.72 9.80 -15.24
N LYS A 14 -23.57 10.29 -15.71
CA LYS A 14 -22.29 9.93 -15.11
C LYS A 14 -22.29 10.50 -13.69
N PRO A 15 -22.11 9.66 -12.64
CA PRO A 15 -22.10 10.15 -11.27
C PRO A 15 -21.01 11.20 -11.11
N GLN A 16 -21.42 12.41 -10.70
CA GLN A 16 -20.54 13.53 -10.44
C GLN A 16 -19.69 13.22 -9.20
N GLY A 17 -18.38 13.05 -9.39
CA GLY A 17 -17.39 12.85 -8.31
C GLY A 17 -16.42 11.67 -8.54
N PHE A 18 -15.11 11.90 -8.34
CA PHE A 18 -14.05 10.91 -8.49
C PHE A 18 -14.28 9.67 -7.61
N VAL A 19 -14.61 9.89 -6.33
CA VAL A 19 -14.89 8.81 -5.36
C VAL A 19 -16.12 8.01 -5.75
N ARG A 20 -17.22 8.69 -6.12
CA ARG A 20 -18.48 8.02 -6.49
C ARG A 20 -18.36 7.23 -7.79
N ARG A 21 -17.51 7.68 -8.71
CA ARG A 21 -17.29 7.01 -10.00
C ARG A 21 -16.39 5.78 -9.89
N TRP A 22 -15.35 5.82 -9.07
CA TRP A 22 -14.36 4.74 -9.01
C TRP A 22 -14.63 3.78 -7.84
N MET A 23 -14.80 4.27 -6.61
CA MET A 23 -14.95 3.42 -5.42
C MET A 23 -16.28 2.64 -5.39
N PHE A 24 -17.32 3.16 -6.04
CA PHE A 24 -18.63 2.53 -6.12
C PHE A 24 -18.94 1.99 -7.53
N SER A 25 -17.93 1.82 -8.38
CA SER A 25 -18.11 1.17 -9.69
C SER A 25 -18.33 -0.33 -9.51
N THR A 26 -19.33 -0.89 -10.21
CA THR A 26 -19.58 -2.33 -10.28
C THR A 26 -18.92 -2.98 -11.50
N ASN A 27 -18.20 -2.20 -12.31
CA ASN A 27 -17.48 -2.70 -13.47
C ASN A 27 -16.15 -3.35 -13.05
N HIS A 28 -15.94 -4.62 -13.43
CA HIS A 28 -14.73 -5.38 -13.10
C HIS A 28 -13.43 -4.72 -13.60
N LYS A 29 -13.48 -3.91 -14.66
CA LYS A 29 -12.30 -3.20 -15.18
C LYS A 29 -11.88 -2.02 -14.29
N ASP A 30 -12.86 -1.31 -13.75
CA ASP A 30 -12.61 -0.19 -12.84
C ASP A 30 -12.12 -0.71 -11.49
N ILE A 31 -12.77 -1.77 -10.99
CA ILE A 31 -12.37 -2.48 -9.78
C ILE A 31 -10.93 -3.00 -9.93
N GLY A 32 -10.61 -3.68 -11.04
CA GLY A 32 -9.26 -4.20 -11.26
C GLY A 32 -8.17 -3.14 -11.35
N THR A 33 -8.45 -2.03 -12.04
CA THR A 33 -7.53 -0.88 -12.09
C THR A 33 -7.23 -0.32 -10.70
N LEU A 34 -8.23 -0.26 -9.81
CA LEU A 34 -8.03 0.20 -8.42
C LEU A 34 -7.17 -0.78 -7.60
N TYR A 35 -7.36 -2.09 -7.76
CA TYR A 35 -6.52 -3.11 -7.11
C TYR A 35 -5.06 -3.04 -7.58
N LEU A 36 -4.83 -2.80 -8.87
CA LEU A 36 -3.50 -2.60 -9.44
C LEU A 36 -2.81 -1.35 -8.87
N ILE A 37 -3.52 -0.22 -8.81
CA ILE A 37 -2.99 1.02 -8.21
C ILE A 37 -2.65 0.81 -6.74
N PHE A 38 -3.55 0.16 -6.00
CA PHE A 38 -3.32 -0.17 -4.59
C PHE A 38 -2.09 -1.07 -4.40
N ALA A 39 -1.95 -2.11 -5.22
CA ALA A 39 -0.82 -3.04 -5.16
C ALA A 39 0.52 -2.37 -5.47
N ILE A 40 0.57 -1.42 -6.42
CA ILE A 40 1.78 -0.64 -6.73
C ILE A 40 2.19 0.19 -5.52
N ILE A 41 1.25 0.89 -4.88
CA ILE A 41 1.51 1.70 -3.69
C ILE A 41 2.01 0.81 -2.55
N ALA A 42 1.32 -0.29 -2.27
CA ALA A 42 1.73 -1.27 -1.26
C ALA A 42 3.12 -1.86 -1.56
N GLY A 43 3.42 -2.12 -2.84
CA GLY A 43 4.73 -2.60 -3.30
C GLY A 43 5.86 -1.60 -3.07
N VAL A 44 5.61 -0.29 -3.21
CA VAL A 44 6.62 0.75 -2.89
C VAL A 44 6.93 0.75 -1.38
N PHE A 45 5.91 0.65 -0.53
CA PHE A 45 6.11 0.55 0.93
C PHE A 45 6.82 -0.75 1.32
N GLY A 46 6.41 -1.89 0.75
CA GLY A 46 7.06 -3.18 0.97
C GLY A 46 8.52 -3.17 0.52
N GLY A 47 8.81 -2.57 -0.64
CA GLY A 47 10.16 -2.39 -1.16
C GLY A 47 11.02 -1.50 -0.27
N PHE A 48 10.48 -0.40 0.23
CA PHE A 48 11.17 0.48 1.17
C PHE A 48 11.59 -0.26 2.44
N LEU A 49 10.68 -1.04 3.04
CA LEU A 49 11.01 -1.89 4.21
C LEU A 49 12.11 -2.91 3.90
N SER A 50 12.13 -3.47 2.68
CA SER A 50 13.19 -4.39 2.23
C SER A 50 14.56 -3.70 2.17
N VAL A 51 14.61 -2.46 1.67
CA VAL A 51 15.85 -1.68 1.58
C VAL A 51 16.36 -1.35 2.99
N MET A 52 15.48 -0.98 3.91
CA MET A 52 15.87 -0.71 5.31
C MET A 52 16.49 -1.93 5.99
N MET A 53 15.91 -3.12 5.82
CA MET A 53 16.51 -4.36 6.35
C MET A 53 17.86 -4.67 5.71
N ARG A 54 18.01 -4.45 4.39
CA ARG A 54 19.29 -4.65 3.69
C ARG A 54 20.36 -3.67 4.14
N TRP A 55 19.98 -2.45 4.50
CA TRP A 55 20.91 -1.47 5.03
C TRP A 55 21.42 -1.88 6.40
N GLU A 56 20.54 -2.38 7.29
CA GLU A 56 20.97 -2.92 8.59
C GLU A 56 21.94 -4.10 8.43
N LEU A 57 21.72 -4.96 7.44
CA LEU A 57 22.56 -6.15 7.18
C LEU A 57 23.88 -5.85 6.43
N ALA A 58 24.16 -4.59 6.09
CA ALA A 58 25.35 -4.23 5.33
C ALA A 58 26.65 -4.43 6.11
N GLU A 59 26.61 -4.28 7.44
CA GLU A 59 27.73 -4.48 8.33
C GLU A 59 27.32 -5.31 9.56
N PRO A 60 28.22 -6.10 10.16
CA PRO A 60 27.89 -6.92 11.32
C PRO A 60 27.71 -6.07 12.58
N GLY A 61 26.48 -6.06 13.12
CA GLY A 61 26.11 -5.34 14.34
C GLY A 61 24.75 -4.64 14.18
N ILE A 62 24.08 -4.29 15.27
CA ILE A 62 22.88 -3.43 15.18
C ILE A 62 23.33 -1.98 15.13
N GLN A 63 23.04 -1.31 14.02
CA GLN A 63 23.59 0.00 13.71
C GLN A 63 22.48 1.04 13.58
N ILE A 64 21.52 0.81 12.69
CA ILE A 64 20.47 1.78 12.34
C ILE A 64 19.25 1.56 13.22
N PHE A 65 18.89 0.30 13.48
CA PHE A 65 17.72 0.01 14.29
C PHE A 65 17.89 0.33 15.78
N HIS A 66 19.11 0.46 16.30
CA HIS A 66 19.34 0.95 17.67
C HIS A 66 18.90 2.43 17.81
N GLY A 67 19.34 3.32 16.92
CA GLY A 67 18.99 4.73 16.98
C GLY A 67 17.52 5.01 16.61
N LEU A 68 16.97 4.25 15.67
CA LEU A 68 15.53 4.29 15.36
C LEU A 68 14.69 3.74 16.52
N ALA A 69 15.13 2.68 17.20
CA ALA A 69 14.45 2.13 18.37
C ALA A 69 14.52 3.04 19.59
N GLU A 70 15.65 3.70 19.80
CA GLU A 70 15.79 4.71 20.84
C GLU A 70 14.83 5.89 20.60
N MET A 71 14.70 6.37 19.36
CA MET A 71 13.76 7.45 19.02
C MET A 71 12.27 7.03 19.08
N VAL A 72 11.94 5.82 18.65
CA VAL A 72 10.54 5.34 18.59
C VAL A 72 10.05 4.78 19.92
N TYR A 73 10.91 4.09 20.67
CA TYR A 73 10.55 3.40 21.90
C TYR A 73 11.09 4.07 23.17
N GLY A 74 11.98 5.06 23.06
CA GLY A 74 12.48 5.83 24.21
C GLY A 74 13.39 5.05 25.16
N TYR A 75 14.00 3.95 24.70
CA TYR A 75 14.92 3.13 25.49
C TYR A 75 16.35 3.65 25.38
N GLU A 76 17.05 3.78 26.51
CA GLU A 76 18.46 4.22 26.59
C GLU A 76 19.37 3.05 27.04
N GLY A 77 20.64 3.07 26.61
CA GLY A 77 21.67 2.09 27.01
C GLY A 77 21.48 0.68 26.38
N ASP A 78 21.89 -0.37 27.09
CA ASP A 78 21.83 -1.76 26.57
C ASP A 78 20.42 -2.22 26.17
N SER A 79 19.39 -1.61 26.74
CA SER A 79 17.98 -1.86 26.39
C SER A 79 17.60 -1.37 24.98
N ALA A 80 18.32 -0.38 24.43
CA ALA A 80 18.12 0.12 23.07
C ALA A 80 18.58 -0.89 22.01
N ILE A 81 19.58 -1.72 22.33
CA ILE A 81 20.07 -2.77 21.43
C ILE A 81 19.04 -3.89 21.30
N ASP A 82 18.40 -4.29 22.39
CA ASP A 82 17.32 -5.29 22.38
C ASP A 82 16.05 -4.75 21.71
N ALA A 83 15.74 -3.46 21.90
CA ALA A 83 14.68 -2.79 21.16
C ALA A 83 14.97 -2.75 19.65
N GLY A 84 16.22 -2.55 19.25
CA GLY A 84 16.66 -2.64 17.85
C GLY A 84 16.46 -4.04 17.24
N LYS A 85 16.75 -5.11 17.99
CA LYS A 85 16.48 -6.50 17.55
C LYS A 85 14.98 -6.73 17.35
N HIS A 86 14.16 -6.25 18.29
CA HIS A 86 12.72 -6.35 18.16
C HIS A 86 12.20 -5.55 16.95
N MET A 87 12.72 -4.34 16.72
CA MET A 87 12.39 -3.52 15.56
C MET A 87 12.70 -4.25 14.25
N PHE A 88 13.84 -4.92 14.14
CA PHE A 88 14.18 -5.72 12.97
C PHE A 88 13.12 -6.82 12.70
N ASN A 89 12.66 -7.51 13.74
CA ASN A 89 11.60 -8.52 13.63
C ASN A 89 10.26 -7.90 13.17
N VAL A 90 9.90 -6.73 13.69
CA VAL A 90 8.70 -5.99 13.27
C VAL A 90 8.80 -5.56 11.80
N PHE A 91 9.94 -5.02 11.38
CA PHE A 91 10.17 -4.63 9.97
C PHE A 91 10.10 -5.82 9.03
N THR A 92 10.69 -6.96 9.42
CA THR A 92 10.68 -8.19 8.63
C THR A 92 9.27 -8.75 8.46
N THR A 93 8.52 -8.82 9.56
CA THR A 93 7.13 -9.32 9.53
C THR A 93 6.21 -8.38 8.77
N ALA A 94 6.35 -7.06 8.95
CA ALA A 94 5.60 -6.05 8.20
C ALA A 94 5.89 -6.13 6.69
N HIS A 95 7.16 -6.30 6.31
CA HIS A 95 7.55 -6.49 4.91
C HIS A 95 6.86 -7.73 4.30
N GLY A 96 6.94 -8.88 4.98
CA GLY A 96 6.30 -10.12 4.50
C GLY A 96 4.78 -9.99 4.39
N LEU A 97 4.14 -9.40 5.39
CA LEU A 97 2.69 -9.18 5.42
C LEU A 97 2.22 -8.26 4.27
N ILE A 98 2.92 -7.14 4.06
CA ILE A 98 2.60 -6.19 2.98
C ILE A 98 2.80 -6.83 1.60
N MET A 99 3.92 -7.52 1.38
CA MET A 99 4.22 -8.11 0.08
C MET A 99 3.21 -9.21 -0.30
N ILE A 100 2.87 -10.11 0.63
CA ILE A 100 2.01 -11.26 0.31
C ILE A 100 0.53 -10.85 0.25
N PHE A 101 0.03 -10.16 1.27
CA PHE A 101 -1.41 -9.87 1.37
C PHE A 101 -1.84 -8.59 0.65
N PHE A 102 -0.96 -7.60 0.52
CA PHE A 102 -1.35 -6.28 0.02
C PHE A 102 -0.76 -5.94 -1.35
N MET A 103 0.31 -6.61 -1.79
CA MET A 103 0.86 -6.47 -3.14
C MET A 103 0.50 -7.65 -4.03
N VAL A 104 0.95 -8.87 -3.70
CA VAL A 104 0.86 -10.04 -4.59
C VAL A 104 -0.57 -10.51 -4.80
N MET A 105 -1.34 -10.76 -3.72
CA MET A 105 -2.73 -11.21 -3.86
C MET A 105 -3.61 -10.15 -4.58
N PRO A 106 -3.56 -8.85 -4.20
CA PRO A 106 -4.29 -7.80 -4.90
C PRO A 106 -3.93 -7.65 -6.37
N ALA A 107 -2.65 -7.72 -6.73
CA ALA A 107 -2.22 -7.56 -8.12
C ALA A 107 -2.62 -8.74 -9.02
N LEU A 108 -2.58 -9.98 -8.50
CA LEU A 108 -2.83 -11.19 -9.30
C LEU A 108 -4.30 -11.62 -9.33
N ILE A 109 -5.05 -11.37 -8.26
CA ILE A 109 -6.45 -11.81 -8.11
C ILE A 109 -7.41 -10.63 -8.30
N GLY A 110 -7.01 -9.44 -7.86
CA GLY A 110 -7.84 -8.25 -7.90
C GLY A 110 -7.68 -7.42 -9.18
N GLY A 111 -6.48 -7.41 -9.78
CA GLY A 111 -6.08 -6.58 -10.94
C GLY A 111 -6.58 -7.04 -12.29
#